data_AF-A0AAU2FQA6-F1
#
_entry.id   AF-A0AAU2FQA6-F1
#
_cell.length_a   1.000
_cell.length_b   1.000
_cell.length_c   1.000
_cell.angle_alpha   90.00
_cell.angle_beta   90.00
_cell.angle_gamma   90.00
#
_symmetry.space_group_name_H-M   'P 1'
#
loop_
_entity.id
_entity.type
_entity.pdbx_description
1 polymer ?
#
loop_
_entity_poly.entity_id
_entity_poly.type
_entity_poly.pdbx_seq_one_letter_code
_entity_poly.pdbx_strand_id
1 'polypeptide(L)'
;MRVSVLPAALALVAATLAAGAAPAAADTAAGPVLTVDLEAGTAALHHNTARVTYARVDGEVNSVRIISVEIVSGERDCAWVSWNDPHNVNGWSNLTSEPSCNGTGLVESPDEVIKAPAGHPLKVRLAADHGSDVVHKDTEKL
;
A
#
# COMPACT_ATOMS: atom_id res chain seq x y z
N MET A 1 -9.07 65.37 44.38
CA MET A 1 -7.76 65.35 43.69
C MET A 1 -7.30 63.91 43.55
N ARG A 2 -6.98 63.52 42.31
CA ARG A 2 -6.44 62.21 41.91
C ARG A 2 -4.94 62.18 42.20
N VAL A 3 -4.40 61.05 42.65
CA VAL A 3 -3.12 60.53 42.16
C VAL A 3 -3.19 59.00 42.12
N SER A 4 -3.01 58.49 40.91
CA SER A 4 -2.93 57.08 40.53
C SER A 4 -1.50 56.56 40.75
N VAL A 5 -1.32 55.32 41.24
CA VAL A 5 -0.11 54.54 40.93
C VAL A 5 -0.42 53.03 40.95
N LEU A 6 -0.44 52.44 39.76
CA LEU A 6 -0.06 51.06 39.41
C LEU A 6 0.88 51.22 38.19
N PRO A 7 1.70 50.24 37.76
CA PRO A 7 1.79 48.82 38.18
C PRO A 7 3.25 48.31 38.34
N ALA A 8 3.48 47.23 39.10
CA ALA A 8 4.66 46.39 38.89
C ALA A 8 4.49 45.03 39.60
N ALA A 9 4.51 43.97 38.77
CA ALA A 9 5.06 42.64 39.03
C ALA A 9 4.11 41.53 38.55
N LEU A 10 4.24 41.22 37.26
CA LEU A 10 3.89 39.92 36.69
C LEU A 10 4.74 38.84 37.37
N ALA A 11 4.13 38.01 38.19
CA ALA A 11 4.74 36.74 38.61
C ALA A 11 4.22 35.64 37.67
N LEU A 12 4.91 35.49 36.53
CA LEU A 12 4.83 34.29 35.70
C LEU A 12 5.55 33.17 36.47
N VAL A 13 4.82 32.16 36.93
CA VAL A 13 5.41 30.89 37.32
C VAL A 13 4.81 29.81 36.43
N ALA A 14 5.56 29.48 35.38
CA ALA A 14 5.41 28.27 34.61
C ALA A 14 6.05 27.09 35.37
N ALA A 15 5.70 25.88 34.91
CA ALA A 15 6.24 24.57 35.30
C ALA A 15 5.52 23.93 36.50
N THR A 16 4.95 22.72 36.44
CA THR A 16 5.13 21.58 35.53
C THR A 16 3.86 20.71 35.51
N LEU A 17 3.18 20.57 34.37
CA LEU A 17 2.39 19.37 34.11
C LEU A 17 3.36 18.25 33.69
N ALA A 18 3.84 17.50 34.68
CA ALA A 18 4.45 16.20 34.46
C ALA A 18 3.39 15.13 34.71
N ALA A 19 2.33 15.13 33.91
CA ALA A 19 1.58 13.91 33.64
C ALA A 19 2.13 13.43 32.30
N GLY A 20 3.05 12.47 32.34
CA GLY A 20 3.60 11.85 31.15
C GLY A 20 2.46 11.29 30.33
N ALA A 21 2.07 12.03 29.30
CA ALA A 21 1.39 11.46 28.16
C ALA A 21 2.41 10.52 27.52
N ALA A 22 2.38 9.26 27.92
CA ALA A 22 2.88 8.20 27.07
C ALA A 22 2.29 8.47 25.68
N PRO A 23 3.07 8.42 24.58
CA PRO A 23 2.46 8.35 23.29
C PRO A 23 1.59 7.11 23.35
N ALA A 24 0.27 7.29 23.28
CA ALA A 24 -0.62 6.23 22.88
C ALA A 24 -0.17 5.88 21.46
N ALA A 25 0.78 4.95 21.36
CA ALA A 25 0.84 4.06 20.23
C ALA A 25 -0.53 3.40 20.25
N ALA A 26 -1.45 3.99 19.48
CA ALA A 26 -2.66 3.29 19.12
C ALA A 26 -2.15 2.05 18.38
N ASP A 27 -2.11 0.93 19.11
CA ASP A 27 -2.33 -0.39 18.52
C ASP A 27 -3.75 -0.34 17.93
N THR A 28 -3.89 0.40 16.83
CA THR A 28 -5.04 0.26 15.97
C THR A 28 -4.90 -1.15 15.44
N ALA A 29 -5.71 -2.05 15.98
CA ALA A 29 -5.71 -3.46 15.61
C ALA A 29 -5.76 -3.50 14.08
N ALA A 30 -4.70 -4.04 13.45
CA ALA A 30 -4.63 -4.11 12.00
C ALA A 30 -5.97 -4.67 11.49
N GLY A 31 -6.63 -3.92 10.59
CA GLY A 31 -7.88 -4.35 9.98
C GLY A 31 -7.76 -5.78 9.43
N PRO A 32 -8.89 -6.45 9.14
CA PRO A 32 -8.86 -7.84 8.70
C PRO A 32 -7.88 -8.03 7.54
N VAL A 33 -7.05 -9.06 7.65
CA VAL A 33 -6.16 -9.47 6.56
C VAL A 33 -7.03 -10.08 5.46
N LEU A 34 -6.91 -9.54 4.27
CA LEU A 34 -7.65 -9.90 3.07
C LEU A 34 -6.71 -10.43 2.01
N THR A 35 -7.28 -11.17 1.07
CA THR A 35 -6.56 -11.75 -0.05
C THR A 35 -7.34 -11.50 -1.33
N VAL A 36 -6.62 -11.23 -2.41
CA VAL A 36 -7.15 -11.26 -3.77
C VAL A 36 -6.28 -12.15 -4.63
N ASP A 37 -6.92 -13.04 -5.39
CA ASP A 37 -6.27 -13.88 -6.39
C ASP A 37 -6.45 -13.23 -7.76
N LEU A 38 -5.42 -13.30 -8.60
CA LEU A 38 -5.35 -12.73 -9.94
C LEU A 38 -4.93 -13.82 -10.92
N GLU A 39 -5.52 -13.84 -12.10
CA GLU A 39 -5.21 -14.83 -13.15
C GLU A 39 -5.10 -14.15 -14.51
N ALA A 40 -3.91 -14.21 -15.11
CA ALA A 40 -3.63 -13.62 -16.40
C ALA A 40 -3.28 -14.69 -17.44
N GLY A 41 -3.85 -14.56 -18.64
CA GLY A 41 -3.70 -15.53 -19.73
C GLY A 41 -4.86 -16.51 -19.78
N THR A 42 -4.61 -17.69 -20.36
CA THR A 42 -5.61 -18.76 -20.43
C THR A 42 -5.00 -20.05 -19.92
N ALA A 43 -5.81 -20.98 -19.43
CA ALA A 43 -5.34 -22.29 -18.98
C ALA A 43 -4.47 -23.05 -20.00
N ALA A 44 -4.61 -22.77 -21.30
CA ALA A 44 -3.85 -23.41 -22.37
C ALA A 44 -2.60 -22.63 -22.82
N LEU A 45 -2.50 -21.34 -22.50
CA LEU A 45 -1.46 -20.46 -23.02
C LEU A 45 -1.21 -19.28 -22.09
N HIS A 46 0.06 -19.06 -21.75
CA HIS A 46 0.53 -17.93 -20.93
C HIS A 46 -0.22 -17.80 -19.60
N HIS A 47 -0.52 -18.93 -18.96
CA HIS A 47 -1.24 -18.95 -17.69
C HIS A 47 -0.33 -18.49 -16.55
N ASN A 48 -0.67 -17.38 -15.94
CA ASN A 48 0.04 -16.79 -14.80
C ASN A 48 -0.96 -16.56 -13.68
N THR A 49 -0.52 -16.76 -12.44
CA THR A 49 -1.35 -16.51 -11.25
C THR A 49 -0.61 -15.63 -10.28
N ALA A 50 -1.36 -14.86 -9.50
CA ALA A 50 -0.82 -14.13 -8.36
C ALA A 50 -1.81 -14.07 -7.22
N ARG A 51 -1.28 -13.94 -6.01
CA ARG A 51 -2.03 -13.71 -4.78
C ARG A 51 -1.47 -12.50 -4.07
N VAL A 52 -2.34 -11.54 -3.77
CA VAL A 52 -1.98 -10.34 -3.01
C VAL A 52 -2.69 -10.38 -1.67
N THR A 53 -1.92 -10.40 -0.59
CA THR A 53 -2.41 -10.32 0.79
C THR A 53 -2.24 -8.90 1.29
N TYR A 54 -3.28 -8.31 1.84
CA TYR A 54 -3.29 -6.93 2.29
C TYR A 54 -4.17 -6.71 3.52
N ALA A 55 -3.96 -5.59 4.21
CA ALA A 55 -4.83 -5.13 5.28
C ALA A 55 -5.30 -3.70 4.99
N ARG A 56 -6.55 -3.37 5.38
CA ARG A 56 -7.01 -1.98 5.35
C ARG A 56 -6.23 -1.14 6.35
N VAL A 57 -5.91 0.09 5.97
CA VAL A 57 -5.32 1.07 6.89
C VAL A 57 -6.46 1.81 7.59
N ASP A 58 -6.55 1.65 8.91
CA ASP A 58 -7.63 2.26 9.69
C ASP A 58 -7.58 3.78 9.64
N GLY A 59 -8.75 4.41 9.50
CA GLY A 59 -8.89 5.86 9.41
C GLY A 59 -8.47 6.47 8.07
N GLU A 60 -7.88 5.69 7.17
CA GLU A 60 -7.50 6.14 5.83
C GLU A 60 -8.47 5.61 4.77
N VAL A 61 -9.02 6.53 3.98
CA VAL A 61 -9.87 6.14 2.85
C VAL A 61 -8.98 5.71 1.69
N ASN A 62 -9.30 4.56 1.10
CA ASN A 62 -8.70 4.08 -0.15
C ASN A 62 -7.19 3.81 -0.08
N SER A 63 -6.77 3.29 1.07
CA SER A 63 -5.39 2.93 1.38
C SER A 63 -5.34 1.52 1.98
N VAL A 64 -4.34 0.73 1.59
CA VAL A 64 -4.11 -0.60 2.14
C VAL A 64 -2.62 -0.81 2.35
N ARG A 65 -2.28 -1.66 3.32
CA ARG A 65 -0.93 -2.18 3.52
C ARG A 65 -0.82 -3.52 2.79
N ILE A 66 0.10 -3.61 1.84
CA ILE A 66 0.44 -4.86 1.16
C ILE A 66 1.36 -5.66 2.07
N ILE A 67 0.89 -6.85 2.47
CA ILE A 67 1.60 -7.73 3.39
C ILE A 67 2.48 -8.69 2.60
N SER A 68 1.92 -9.32 1.58
CA SER A 68 2.67 -10.26 0.73
C SER A 68 2.13 -10.30 -0.68
N VAL A 69 3.02 -10.63 -1.62
CA VAL A 69 2.70 -10.91 -3.01
C VAL A 69 3.33 -12.25 -3.37
N GLU A 70 2.52 -13.17 -3.87
CA GLU A 70 2.95 -14.45 -4.44
C GLU A 70 2.60 -14.44 -5.93
N ILE A 71 3.55 -14.83 -6.79
CA ILE A 71 3.38 -14.89 -8.24
C ILE A 71 3.88 -16.24 -8.70
N VAL A 72 3.13 -16.89 -9.59
CA VAL A 72 3.57 -18.06 -10.35
C VAL A 72 3.45 -17.71 -11.82
N SER A 73 4.57 -17.71 -12.53
CA SER A 73 4.59 -17.43 -13.97
C SER A 73 4.46 -18.70 -14.80
N GLY A 74 3.96 -18.53 -16.04
CA GLY A 74 4.00 -19.57 -17.06
C GLY A 74 5.44 -19.81 -17.55
N GLU A 75 5.70 -20.99 -18.14
CA GLU A 75 7.04 -21.49 -18.50
C GLU A 75 7.92 -20.54 -19.33
N ARG A 76 7.34 -19.56 -20.03
CA ARG A 76 8.07 -18.62 -20.89
C ARG A 76 7.76 -17.15 -20.59
N ASP A 77 6.94 -16.90 -19.58
CA ASP A 77 6.44 -15.56 -19.28
C ASP A 77 7.25 -14.94 -18.15
N CYS A 78 7.32 -13.62 -18.13
CA CYS A 78 7.72 -12.83 -16.99
C CYS A 78 6.49 -12.12 -16.44
N ALA A 79 6.09 -12.44 -15.21
CA ALA A 79 4.90 -11.91 -14.57
C ALA A 79 5.23 -11.06 -13.35
N TRP A 80 4.52 -9.96 -13.17
CA TRP A 80 4.67 -9.05 -12.03
C TRP A 80 3.31 -8.50 -11.59
N VAL A 81 3.22 -8.18 -10.29
CA VAL A 81 2.06 -7.48 -9.75
C VAL A 81 2.36 -6.00 -9.66
N SER A 82 1.39 -5.19 -10.06
CA SER A 82 1.49 -3.73 -9.98
C SER A 82 0.19 -3.12 -9.46
N TRP A 83 0.27 -1.93 -8.88
CA TRP A 83 -0.86 -1.16 -8.39
C TRP A 83 -1.01 0.16 -9.16
N ASN A 84 -2.21 0.74 -9.16
CA ASN A 84 -2.47 1.98 -9.91
C ASN A 84 -1.92 3.21 -9.19
N ASP A 85 -0.63 3.46 -9.39
CA ASP A 85 0.11 4.55 -8.76
C ASP A 85 -0.14 5.92 -9.42
N PRO A 86 -0.77 6.89 -8.72
CA PRO A 86 -0.98 8.22 -9.25
C PRO A 86 0.32 9.03 -9.43
N HIS A 87 1.43 8.60 -8.83
CA HIS A 87 2.72 9.27 -8.91
C HIS A 87 3.59 8.74 -10.06
N ASN A 88 3.24 7.60 -10.66
CA ASN A 88 3.97 7.04 -11.77
C ASN A 88 3.43 7.55 -13.12
N VAL A 89 4.31 7.93 -14.05
CA VAL A 89 3.95 8.48 -15.36
C VAL A 89 3.11 7.51 -16.19
N ASN A 90 3.34 6.21 -16.05
CA ASN A 90 2.55 5.18 -16.73
C ASN A 90 1.25 4.80 -15.96
N GLY A 91 1.03 5.38 -14.77
CA GLY A 91 -0.09 5.11 -13.88
C GLY A 91 -0.02 3.79 -13.11
N TRP A 92 1.14 3.11 -13.08
CA TRP A 92 1.33 1.81 -12.45
C TRP A 92 2.73 1.62 -11.84
N SER A 93 2.79 1.18 -10.60
CA SER A 93 4.05 0.82 -9.92
C SER A 93 4.05 -0.64 -9.50
N ASN A 94 5.22 -1.27 -9.58
CA ASN A 94 5.37 -2.69 -9.25
C ASN A 94 5.37 -2.88 -7.73
N LEU A 95 4.70 -3.94 -7.27
CA LEU A 95 4.74 -4.38 -5.86
C LEU A 95 5.90 -5.34 -5.58
N THR A 96 6.50 -5.91 -6.62
CA THR A 96 7.65 -6.82 -6.50
C THR A 96 8.91 -6.18 -7.04
N SER A 97 10.05 -6.58 -6.48
CA SER A 97 11.38 -6.08 -6.86
C SER A 97 11.79 -6.52 -8.26
N GLU A 98 11.37 -7.71 -8.67
CA GLU A 98 11.59 -8.28 -9.99
C GLU A 98 10.35 -9.05 -10.48
N PRO A 99 10.24 -9.36 -11.79
CA PRO A 99 9.21 -10.27 -12.28
C PRO A 99 9.56 -11.74 -11.99
N SER A 100 8.54 -12.57 -11.75
CA SER A 100 8.67 -14.03 -11.77
C SER A 100 8.75 -14.52 -13.22
N CYS A 101 9.83 -15.20 -13.62
CA CYS A 101 10.07 -15.54 -15.03
C CYS A 101 10.24 -17.04 -15.28
N ASN A 102 9.84 -17.50 -16.47
CA ASN A 102 10.14 -18.84 -17.00
C ASN A 102 9.63 -20.01 -16.14
N GLY A 103 8.35 -19.98 -15.74
CA GLY A 103 7.74 -21.07 -14.99
C GLY A 103 8.13 -21.11 -13.51
N THR A 104 8.71 -20.02 -13.01
CA THR A 104 9.13 -19.93 -11.61
C THR A 104 8.05 -19.26 -10.76
N GLY A 105 8.29 -19.24 -9.45
CA GLY A 105 7.50 -18.47 -8.51
C GLY A 105 8.34 -17.42 -7.80
N LEU A 106 7.70 -16.33 -7.41
CA LEU A 106 8.25 -15.27 -6.58
C LEU A 106 7.31 -15.02 -5.41
N VAL A 107 7.87 -14.95 -4.20
CA VAL A 107 7.14 -14.55 -3.00
C VAL A 107 7.92 -13.43 -2.33
N GLU A 108 7.28 -12.28 -2.20
CA GLU A 108 7.84 -11.12 -1.51
C GLU A 108 6.89 -10.63 -0.43
N SER A 109 7.44 -9.95 0.58
CA SER A 109 6.69 -9.27 1.63
C SER A 109 7.10 -7.80 1.64
N PRO A 110 6.58 -6.99 0.69
CA PRO A 110 7.05 -5.62 0.49
C PRO A 110 6.81 -4.73 1.71
N ASP A 111 5.76 -5.05 2.47
CA ASP A 111 5.34 -4.35 3.67
C ASP A 111 5.14 -2.83 3.46
N GLU A 112 4.44 -2.48 2.38
CA GLU A 112 4.25 -1.09 1.96
C GLU A 112 2.78 -0.67 1.98
N VAL A 113 2.54 0.62 2.23
CA VAL A 113 1.20 1.20 2.14
C VAL A 113 1.01 1.83 0.77
N ILE A 114 0.01 1.35 0.03
CA ILE A 114 -0.39 1.89 -1.27
C ILE A 114 -1.72 2.63 -1.16
N LYS A 115 -1.90 3.68 -1.94
CA LYS A 115 -3.07 4.56 -1.86
C LYS A 115 -3.46 5.10 -3.22
N ALA A 116 -4.75 5.07 -3.52
CA ALA A 116 -5.30 5.77 -4.68
C ALA A 116 -5.97 7.09 -4.25
N PRO A 117 -6.01 8.12 -5.13
CA PRO A 117 -6.66 9.38 -4.81
C PRO A 117 -8.13 9.20 -4.42
N ALA A 118 -8.66 10.09 -3.59
CA ALA A 118 -10.06 10.04 -3.18
C ALA A 118 -11.00 10.05 -4.40
N GLY A 119 -11.98 9.14 -4.43
CA GLY A 119 -12.90 8.98 -5.56
C GLY A 119 -12.39 8.09 -6.70
N HIS A 120 -11.15 7.60 -6.64
CA HIS A 120 -10.59 6.65 -7.61
C HIS A 120 -10.46 5.27 -6.98
N PRO A 121 -10.81 4.17 -7.66
CA PRO A 121 -10.62 2.84 -7.09
C PRO A 121 -9.14 2.51 -6.94
N LEU A 122 -8.73 2.04 -5.76
CA LEU A 122 -7.45 1.34 -5.59
C LEU A 122 -7.55 -0.04 -6.23
N LYS A 123 -6.55 -0.39 -7.04
CA LYS A 123 -6.52 -1.58 -7.86
C LYS A 123 -5.13 -2.19 -7.87
N VAL A 124 -5.10 -3.50 -7.99
CA VAL A 124 -3.90 -4.26 -8.34
C VAL A 124 -4.14 -4.99 -9.64
N ARG A 125 -3.06 -5.30 -10.35
CA ARG A 125 -3.11 -6.10 -11.55
C ARG A 125 -1.97 -7.09 -11.57
N LEU A 126 -2.25 -8.27 -12.12
CA LEU A 126 -1.22 -9.17 -12.62
C LEU A 126 -0.97 -8.80 -14.08
N ALA A 127 0.25 -8.41 -14.39
CA ALA A 127 0.71 -8.23 -15.76
C ALA A 127 1.75 -9.31 -16.06
N ALA A 128 1.65 -9.90 -17.25
CA ALA A 128 2.63 -10.86 -17.73
C ALA A 128 3.06 -10.49 -19.14
N ASP A 129 4.34 -10.69 -19.43
CA ASP A 129 4.92 -10.47 -20.73
C ASP A 129 5.60 -11.76 -21.23
N HIS A 130 5.36 -12.07 -22.50
CA HIS A 130 6.02 -13.14 -23.25
C HIS A 130 6.86 -12.53 -24.37
N GLY A 131 7.94 -11.82 -24.02
CA GLY A 131 8.81 -11.18 -25.02
C GLY A 131 8.24 -9.86 -25.55
N SER A 132 7.98 -9.75 -26.86
CA SER A 132 7.53 -8.49 -27.49
C SER A 132 6.03 -8.43 -27.79
N ASP A 133 5.28 -9.51 -27.59
CA ASP A 133 4.07 -9.72 -28.39
C ASP A 133 2.76 -9.86 -27.59
N VAL A 134 2.79 -10.25 -26.31
CA VAL A 134 1.54 -10.46 -25.55
C VAL A 134 1.66 -10.03 -24.10
N VAL A 135 0.91 -8.97 -23.75
CA VAL A 135 0.74 -8.56 -22.35
C VAL A 135 -0.63 -8.97 -21.85
N HIS A 136 -0.70 -10.09 -21.13
CA HIS A 136 -1.92 -10.50 -20.43
C HIS A 136 -2.07 -9.68 -19.15
N LYS A 137 -3.29 -9.24 -18.87
CA LYS A 137 -3.59 -8.46 -17.67
C LYS A 137 -4.90 -8.91 -17.05
N ASP A 138 -4.86 -9.08 -15.75
CA ASP A 138 -6.03 -9.16 -14.90
C ASP A 138 -5.96 -8.08 -13.83
N THR A 139 -7.08 -7.50 -13.44
CA THR A 139 -7.12 -6.32 -12.58
C THR A 139 -8.27 -6.40 -11.59
N GLU A 140 -7.93 -6.34 -10.32
CA GLU A 140 -8.88 -6.40 -9.22
C GLU A 140 -8.89 -5.11 -8.41
N LYS A 141 -10.05 -4.85 -7.79
CA LYS A 141 -10.21 -3.73 -6.85
C LYS A 141 -9.87 -4.22 -5.45
N LEU A 142 -9.17 -3.37 -4.70
CA LEU A 142 -8.85 -3.63 -3.29
C LEU A 142 -9.89 -3.01 -2.38
#